data_AF-A0A2T7X7U3-F1
#
_entry.id   AF-A0A2T7X7U3-F1
#
_cell.length_a   1.000
_cell.length_b   1.000
_cell.length_c   1.000
_cell.angle_alpha   90.00
_cell.angle_beta   90.00
_cell.angle_gamma   90.00
#
_symmetry.space_group_name_H-M   'P 1'
#
loop_
_entity.id
_entity.type
_entity.pdbx_description
1 polymer ?
#
loop_
_entity_poly.entity_id
_entity_poly.type
_entity_poly.pdbx_seq_one_letter_code
_entity_poly.pdbx_strand_id
1 'polypeptide(L)'
;MTDSEATLIAAVIAAVVAGGGLVWSVIAFLLTRRNQQATDARAQWSQRFEQAYALALSTDAREARTGLMLIEALTKEQWVTDEDRATAVSVLSSLSPGADADTAERLRTSILGDIGNREVAAELAQASDGPRGRFEISQDAAGAYRWRLRAASGEIVATGEGASTRVEALRSLEQARRALGGGTAVDE
;
A
#
# COMPACT_ATOMS: atom_id res chain seq x y z
N MET A 1 27.93 -50.99 -40.01
CA MET A 1 28.21 -49.74 -39.27
C MET A 1 29.71 -49.67 -39.06
N THR A 2 30.36 -48.73 -39.73
CA THR A 2 31.79 -48.47 -39.53
C THR A 2 31.97 -47.50 -38.35
N ASP A 3 33.11 -47.56 -37.65
CA ASP A 3 33.42 -46.72 -36.48
C ASP A 3 33.21 -45.20 -36.73
N SER A 4 33.33 -44.77 -37.99
CA SER A 4 33.12 -43.38 -38.40
C SER A 4 31.66 -42.91 -38.33
N GLU A 5 30.67 -43.77 -38.59
CA GLU A 5 29.25 -43.40 -38.49
C GLU A 5 28.81 -43.21 -37.04
N ALA A 6 29.30 -44.06 -36.13
CA ALA A 6 29.01 -43.96 -34.70
C ALA A 6 29.60 -42.68 -34.08
N THR A 7 30.81 -42.30 -34.52
CA THR A 7 31.51 -41.10 -34.05
C THR A 7 30.80 -39.81 -34.50
N LEU A 8 30.26 -39.78 -35.73
CA LEU A 8 29.51 -38.64 -36.25
C LEU A 8 28.18 -38.42 -35.51
N ILE A 9 27.44 -39.48 -35.21
CA ILE A 9 26.18 -39.39 -34.45
C ILE A 9 26.44 -38.91 -33.02
N ALA A 10 27.49 -39.41 -32.36
CA ALA A 10 27.89 -38.97 -31.03
C ALA A 10 28.28 -37.47 -31.01
N ALA A 11 29.00 -37.00 -32.02
CA ALA A 11 29.39 -35.59 -32.14
C ALA A 11 28.18 -34.65 -32.35
N VAL A 12 27.19 -35.07 -33.16
CA VAL A 12 25.96 -34.29 -33.38
C VAL A 12 25.11 -34.20 -32.11
N ILE A 13 24.98 -35.30 -31.36
CA ILE A 13 24.24 -35.30 -30.08
C ILE A 13 24.95 -34.39 -29.06
N ALA A 14 26.29 -34.46 -28.97
CA ALA A 14 27.06 -33.60 -28.08
C ALA A 14 26.90 -32.11 -28.43
N ALA A 15 26.87 -31.76 -29.73
CA ALA A 15 26.64 -30.39 -30.19
C ALA A 15 25.22 -29.88 -29.87
N VAL A 16 24.20 -30.74 -29.98
CA VAL A 16 22.81 -30.40 -29.63
C VAL A 16 22.64 -30.22 -28.12
N VAL A 17 23.29 -31.06 -27.30
CA VAL A 17 23.29 -30.94 -25.83
C VAL A 17 24.02 -29.66 -25.39
N ALA A 18 25.16 -29.34 -26.01
CA ALA A 18 25.90 -28.11 -25.74
C ALA A 18 25.14 -26.84 -26.20
N GLY A 19 24.53 -26.87 -27.40
CA GLY A 19 23.73 -25.77 -27.93
C GLY A 19 22.44 -25.53 -27.14
N GLY A 20 21.75 -26.62 -26.76
CA GLY A 20 20.60 -26.56 -25.86
C GLY A 20 20.95 -26.02 -24.47
N GLY A 21 22.12 -26.40 -23.94
CA GLY A 21 22.64 -25.88 -22.67
C GLY A 21 22.98 -24.38 -22.70
N LEU A 22 23.50 -23.88 -23.82
CA LEU A 22 23.78 -22.45 -24.01
C LEU A 22 22.49 -21.63 -24.16
N VAL A 23 21.52 -22.12 -24.94
CA VAL A 23 20.20 -21.48 -25.07
C VAL A 23 19.46 -21.49 -23.71
N TRP A 24 19.49 -22.60 -22.98
CA TRP A 24 18.90 -22.69 -21.64
C TRP A 24 19.61 -21.76 -20.64
N SER A 25 20.93 -21.62 -20.70
CA SER A 25 21.69 -20.68 -19.87
C SER A 25 21.37 -19.23 -20.19
N VAL A 26 21.20 -18.87 -21.46
CA VAL A 26 20.78 -17.51 -21.87
C VAL A 26 19.36 -17.23 -21.41
N ILE A 27 18.42 -18.16 -21.56
CA ILE A 27 17.04 -18.02 -21.08
C ILE A 27 17.01 -17.90 -19.56
N ALA A 28 17.70 -18.79 -18.83
CA ALA A 28 17.79 -18.74 -17.37
C ALA A 28 18.47 -17.47 -16.87
N PHE A 29 19.51 -17.00 -17.54
CA PHE A 29 20.17 -15.73 -17.25
C PHE A 29 19.24 -14.55 -17.51
N LEU A 30 18.48 -14.54 -18.60
CA LEU A 30 17.50 -13.50 -18.90
C LEU A 30 16.33 -13.53 -17.90
N LEU A 31 15.84 -14.71 -17.52
CA LEU A 31 14.81 -14.87 -16.49
C LEU A 31 15.32 -14.39 -15.13
N THR A 32 16.54 -14.76 -14.75
CA THR A 32 17.17 -14.34 -13.49
C THR A 32 17.43 -12.84 -13.48
N ARG A 33 17.93 -12.28 -14.58
CA ARG A 33 18.16 -10.85 -14.73
C ARG A 33 16.85 -10.07 -14.70
N ARG A 34 15.80 -10.54 -15.37
CA ARG A 34 14.46 -9.94 -15.30
C ARG A 34 13.90 -10.03 -13.88
N ASN A 35 14.11 -11.13 -13.18
CA ASN A 35 13.64 -11.32 -11.82
C ASN A 35 14.40 -10.41 -10.82
N GLN A 36 15.74 -10.32 -10.92
CA GLN A 36 16.55 -9.39 -10.13
C GLN A 36 16.19 -7.94 -10.41
N GLN A 37 16.05 -7.55 -11.68
CA GLN A 37 15.62 -6.20 -12.05
C GLN A 37 14.21 -5.87 -11.51
N ALA A 38 13.30 -6.84 -11.50
CA ALA A 38 11.97 -6.66 -10.92
C ALA A 38 12.03 -6.51 -9.39
N THR A 39 12.89 -7.27 -8.71
CA THR A 39 13.09 -7.15 -7.25
C THR A 39 13.73 -5.83 -6.88
N ASP A 40 14.78 -5.40 -7.58
CA ASP A 40 15.47 -4.14 -7.33
C ASP A 40 14.56 -2.93 -7.64
N ALA A 41 13.78 -3.01 -8.73
CA ALA A 41 12.81 -1.98 -9.07
C ALA A 41 11.70 -1.87 -8.01
N ARG A 42 11.20 -3.00 -7.50
CA ARG A 42 10.21 -3.01 -6.40
C ARG A 42 10.76 -2.45 -5.10
N ALA A 43 12.00 -2.80 -4.73
CA ALA A 43 12.64 -2.26 -3.54
C ALA A 43 12.79 -0.73 -3.63
N GLN A 44 13.22 -0.22 -4.78
CA GLN A 44 13.30 1.22 -5.05
C GLN A 44 11.93 1.89 -5.08
N TRP A 45 10.90 1.21 -5.61
CA TRP A 45 9.53 1.69 -5.59
C TRP A 45 9.02 1.90 -4.17
N SER A 46 9.14 0.87 -3.32
CA SER A 46 8.64 0.89 -1.95
C SER A 46 9.26 2.06 -1.18
N GLN A 47 10.57 2.24 -1.30
CA GLN A 47 11.27 3.34 -0.63
C GLN A 47 10.80 4.72 -1.13
N ARG A 48 10.64 4.88 -2.45
CA ARG A 48 10.14 6.14 -3.05
C ARG A 48 8.68 6.40 -2.64
N PHE A 49 7.87 5.35 -2.57
CA PHE A 49 6.47 5.41 -2.17
C PHE A 49 6.32 5.80 -0.70
N GLU A 50 7.11 5.21 0.20
CA GLU A 50 7.15 5.61 1.61
C GLU A 50 7.52 7.09 1.79
N GLN A 51 8.53 7.56 1.05
CA GLN A 51 8.92 8.98 1.07
C GLN A 51 7.81 9.90 0.56
N ALA A 52 7.16 9.51 -0.56
CA ALA A 52 6.05 10.25 -1.13
C ALA A 52 4.85 10.31 -0.18
N TYR A 53 4.55 9.21 0.50
CA TYR A 53 3.50 9.13 1.51
C TYR A 53 3.79 9.99 2.74
N ALA A 54 5.03 9.96 3.24
CA ALA A 54 5.45 10.82 4.35
C ALA A 54 5.29 12.32 4.00
N LEU A 55 5.63 12.71 2.77
CA LEU A 55 5.38 14.06 2.27
C LEU A 55 3.89 14.37 2.18
N ALA A 56 3.06 13.43 1.71
CA ALA A 56 1.61 13.60 1.60
C ALA A 56 0.92 13.80 2.97
N LEU A 57 1.53 13.28 4.04
CA LEU A 57 1.10 13.49 5.43
C LEU A 57 1.61 14.80 6.06
N SER A 58 2.45 15.58 5.36
CA SER A 58 3.00 16.82 5.89
C SER A 58 1.89 17.85 6.15
N THR A 59 2.07 18.65 7.20
CA THR A 59 1.21 19.80 7.49
C THR A 59 1.51 20.99 6.58
N ASP A 60 2.64 20.99 5.87
CA ASP A 60 2.95 21.97 4.84
C ASP A 60 2.24 21.61 3.53
N ALA A 61 1.40 22.53 3.04
CA ALA A 61 0.58 22.30 1.86
C ALA A 61 1.38 22.14 0.55
N ARG A 62 2.64 22.59 0.47
CA ARG A 62 3.50 22.33 -0.71
C ARG A 62 4.10 20.94 -0.64
N GLU A 63 4.53 20.52 0.54
CA GLU A 63 5.05 19.17 0.76
C GLU A 63 3.95 18.13 0.54
N ALA A 64 2.74 18.36 1.07
CA ALA A 64 1.59 17.49 0.87
C ALA A 64 1.27 17.29 -0.62
N ARG A 65 1.20 18.38 -1.40
CA ARG A 65 1.01 18.32 -2.86
C ARG A 65 2.13 17.57 -3.57
N THR A 66 3.37 17.78 -3.14
CA THR A 66 4.54 17.09 -3.69
C THR A 66 4.43 15.59 -3.45
N GLY A 67 4.04 15.18 -2.25
CA GLY A 67 3.77 13.78 -1.92
C GLY A 67 2.69 13.17 -2.80
N LEU A 68 1.56 13.85 -2.98
CA LEU A 68 0.46 13.38 -3.85
C LEU A 68 0.90 13.25 -5.32
N MET A 69 1.64 14.22 -5.86
CA MET A 69 2.19 14.15 -7.22
C MET A 69 3.17 12.99 -7.39
N LEU A 70 4.00 12.71 -6.38
CA LEU A 70 4.92 11.59 -6.40
C LEU A 70 4.19 10.24 -6.33
N ILE A 71 3.15 10.12 -5.50
CA ILE A 71 2.29 8.93 -5.46
C ILE A 71 1.64 8.69 -6.83
N GLU A 72 1.11 9.74 -7.46
CA GLU A 72 0.54 9.63 -8.80
C GLU A 72 1.58 9.13 -9.83
N ALA A 73 2.76 9.75 -9.87
CA ALA A 73 3.81 9.35 -10.78
C ALA A 73 4.26 7.90 -10.56
N LEU A 74 4.43 7.51 -9.29
CA LEU A 74 4.83 6.16 -8.88
C LEU A 74 3.80 5.10 -9.24
N THR A 75 2.50 5.41 -9.19
CA THR A 75 1.45 4.46 -9.60
C THR A 75 1.35 4.33 -11.12
N LYS A 76 1.79 5.33 -11.90
CA LYS A 76 1.76 5.29 -13.38
C LYS A 76 2.97 4.60 -14.02
N GLU A 77 3.95 4.13 -13.24
CA GLU A 77 5.12 3.45 -13.79
C GLU A 77 4.76 2.11 -14.47
N GLN A 78 5.46 1.76 -15.55
CA GLN A 78 5.11 0.63 -16.45
C GLN A 78 5.11 -0.76 -15.80
N TRP A 79 5.78 -0.91 -14.65
CA TRP A 79 5.99 -2.18 -13.96
C TRP A 79 5.20 -2.27 -12.65
N VAL A 80 4.40 -1.26 -12.34
CA VAL A 80 3.50 -1.22 -11.17
C VAL A 80 2.39 -2.24 -11.35
N THR A 81 2.16 -3.02 -10.30
CA THR A 81 1.12 -4.04 -10.26
C THR A 81 -0.20 -3.49 -9.70
N ASP A 82 -1.27 -4.25 -9.86
CA ASP A 82 -2.56 -3.95 -9.21
C ASP A 82 -2.44 -3.95 -7.68
N GLU A 83 -1.55 -4.77 -7.10
CA GLU A 83 -1.28 -4.82 -5.66
C GLU A 83 -0.63 -3.52 -5.15
N ASP A 84 0.30 -2.97 -5.92
CA ASP A 84 0.95 -1.70 -5.63
C ASP A 84 -0.07 -0.54 -5.70
N ARG A 85 -0.95 -0.55 -6.71
CA ARG A 85 -2.06 0.42 -6.84
C ARG A 85 -3.06 0.30 -5.71
N ALA A 86 -3.42 -0.93 -5.31
CA ALA A 86 -4.30 -1.21 -4.19
C ALA A 86 -3.73 -0.69 -2.87
N THR A 87 -2.43 -0.88 -2.65
CA THR A 87 -1.70 -0.33 -1.50
C THR A 87 -1.79 1.19 -1.50
N ALA A 88 -1.57 1.84 -2.65
CA ALA A 88 -1.68 3.29 -2.77
C ALA A 88 -3.10 3.80 -2.44
N VAL A 89 -4.14 3.14 -2.94
CA VAL A 89 -5.54 3.48 -2.64
C VAL A 89 -5.83 3.36 -1.15
N SER A 90 -5.44 2.25 -0.51
CA SER A 90 -5.64 2.04 0.94
C SER A 90 -4.96 3.13 1.78
N VAL A 91 -3.73 3.48 1.40
CA VAL A 91 -2.95 4.53 2.05
C VAL A 91 -3.59 5.91 1.84
N LEU A 92 -4.05 6.23 0.64
CA LEU A 92 -4.76 7.49 0.35
C LEU A 92 -6.06 7.62 1.14
N SER A 93 -6.81 6.52 1.37
CA SER A 93 -8.01 6.53 2.23
C SER A 93 -7.69 6.86 3.69
N SER A 94 -6.46 6.59 4.13
CA SER A 94 -5.98 6.90 5.48
C SER A 94 -5.46 8.33 5.64
N LEU A 95 -5.25 9.05 4.53
CA LEU A 95 -4.89 10.47 4.58
C LEU A 95 -6.05 11.25 5.20
N SER A 96 -5.71 12.09 6.18
CA SER A 96 -6.70 12.92 6.83
C SER A 96 -7.13 14.08 5.92
N PRO A 97 -8.37 14.60 6.04
CA PRO A 97 -8.80 15.72 5.22
C PRO A 97 -7.97 16.97 5.56
N GLY A 98 -7.06 17.34 4.66
CA GLY A 98 -6.27 18.58 4.68
C GLY A 98 -6.62 19.49 3.50
N ALA A 99 -5.82 20.53 3.28
CA ALA A 99 -6.01 21.49 2.18
C ALA A 99 -6.05 20.85 0.77
N ASP A 100 -5.56 19.62 0.64
CA ASP A 100 -5.53 18.86 -0.62
C ASP A 100 -6.36 17.56 -0.57
N ALA A 101 -7.34 17.47 0.34
CA ALA A 101 -8.24 16.31 0.47
C ALA A 101 -8.95 15.98 -0.85
N ASP A 102 -9.47 16.98 -1.56
CA ASP A 102 -10.12 16.80 -2.87
C ASP A 102 -9.13 16.29 -3.93
N THR A 103 -7.85 16.63 -3.81
CA THR A 103 -6.80 16.14 -4.70
C THR A 103 -6.46 14.69 -4.37
N ALA A 104 -6.33 14.35 -3.09
CA ALA A 104 -6.11 12.98 -2.64
C ALA A 104 -7.27 12.05 -3.05
N GLU A 105 -8.52 12.50 -2.93
CA GLU A 105 -9.69 11.70 -3.32
C GLU A 105 -9.81 11.55 -4.84
N ARG A 106 -9.53 12.61 -5.62
CA ARG A 106 -9.45 12.49 -7.08
C ARG A 106 -8.35 11.52 -7.52
N LEU A 107 -7.19 11.58 -6.88
CA LEU A 107 -6.09 10.66 -7.15
C LEU A 107 -6.47 9.22 -6.79
N ARG A 108 -7.08 9.01 -5.62
CA ARG A 108 -7.60 7.69 -5.20
C ARG A 108 -8.57 7.13 -6.23
N THR A 109 -9.53 7.95 -6.67
CA THR A 109 -10.53 7.56 -7.69
C THR A 109 -9.86 7.22 -9.02
N SER A 110 -8.83 7.97 -9.43
CA SER A 110 -8.05 7.67 -10.63
C SER A 110 -7.32 6.33 -10.50
N ILE A 111 -6.61 6.10 -9.39
CA ILE A 111 -5.84 4.86 -9.19
C ILE A 111 -6.78 3.65 -9.10
N LEU A 112 -7.95 3.79 -8.44
CA LEU A 112 -9.00 2.76 -8.43
C LEU A 112 -9.43 2.35 -9.84
N GLY A 113 -9.55 3.31 -10.77
CA GLY A 113 -9.88 3.04 -12.17
C GLY A 113 -8.77 2.34 -12.95
N ASP A 114 -7.52 2.46 -12.51
CA ASP A 114 -6.35 1.84 -13.14
C ASP A 114 -6.10 0.40 -12.63
N ILE A 115 -6.78 -0.05 -11.58
CA ILE A 115 -6.68 -1.44 -11.08
C ILE A 115 -7.43 -2.36 -12.05
N GLY A 116 -6.71 -3.29 -12.68
CA GLY A 116 -7.29 -4.25 -13.62
C GLY A 116 -8.22 -5.26 -12.95
N ASN A 117 -7.90 -5.68 -11.72
CA ASN A 117 -8.74 -6.57 -10.92
C ASN A 117 -10.01 -5.85 -10.40
N ARG A 118 -11.15 -6.14 -11.04
CA ARG A 118 -12.44 -5.51 -10.70
C ARG A 118 -12.97 -5.87 -9.32
N GLU A 119 -12.69 -7.06 -8.81
CA GLU A 119 -13.15 -7.49 -7.49
C GLU A 119 -12.43 -6.69 -6.40
N VAL A 120 -11.09 -6.60 -6.51
CA VAL A 120 -10.26 -5.78 -5.62
C VAL A 120 -10.63 -4.31 -5.72
N ALA A 121 -10.84 -3.78 -6.93
CA ALA A 121 -11.26 -2.40 -7.12
C ALA A 121 -12.63 -2.12 -6.48
N ALA A 122 -13.59 -3.05 -6.61
CA ALA A 122 -14.92 -2.91 -6.00
C ALA A 122 -14.86 -2.99 -4.47
N GLU A 123 -14.04 -3.88 -3.91
CA GLU A 123 -13.82 -3.99 -2.47
C GLU A 123 -13.17 -2.73 -1.92
N LEU A 124 -12.13 -2.19 -2.57
CA LEU A 124 -11.45 -0.96 -2.16
C LEU A 124 -12.30 0.32 -2.33
N ALA A 125 -13.20 0.32 -3.31
CA ALA A 125 -14.18 1.39 -3.47
C ALA A 125 -15.23 1.36 -2.35
N GLN A 126 -15.58 0.17 -1.86
CA GLN A 126 -16.50 -0.04 -0.74
C GLN A 126 -15.82 0.00 0.63
N ALA A 127 -14.49 -0.16 0.68
CA ALA A 127 -13.70 -0.07 1.90
C ALA A 127 -13.90 1.32 2.49
N SER A 128 -14.70 1.36 3.56
CA SER A 128 -15.02 2.60 4.27
C SER A 128 -13.75 3.23 4.78
N ASP A 129 -13.69 4.55 4.71
CA ASP A 129 -12.71 5.34 5.44
C ASP A 129 -12.73 4.89 6.91
N GLY A 130 -11.64 4.29 7.39
CA GLY A 130 -11.46 4.12 8.83
C GLY A 130 -11.48 5.51 9.51
N PRO A 131 -11.67 5.60 10.83
CA PRO A 131 -11.70 6.90 11.50
C PRO A 131 -10.41 7.66 11.21
N ARG A 132 -10.52 8.72 10.38
CA ARG A 132 -9.40 9.55 9.92
C ARG A 132 -8.91 10.41 11.10
N GLY A 133 -7.92 9.92 11.85
CA GLY A 133 -7.36 10.68 12.97
C GLY A 133 -6.50 9.87 13.95
N ARG A 134 -5.91 10.56 14.94
CA ARG A 134 -5.16 9.97 16.05
C ARG A 134 -6.04 9.89 17.28
N PHE A 135 -6.10 8.73 17.91
CA PHE A 135 -6.67 8.62 19.25
C PHE A 135 -5.64 9.03 20.30
N GLU A 136 -6.03 9.95 21.19
CA GLU A 136 -5.23 10.42 22.32
C GLU A 136 -6.00 10.16 23.62
N ILE A 137 -5.37 9.58 24.64
CA ILE A 137 -5.94 9.47 25.98
C ILE A 137 -5.30 10.52 26.88
N SER A 138 -6.12 11.34 27.52
CA SER A 138 -5.70 12.33 28.49
C SER A 138 -6.49 12.19 29.79
N GLN A 139 -5.86 12.49 30.92
CA GLN A 139 -6.56 12.64 32.19
C GLN A 139 -7.00 14.10 32.36
N ASP A 140 -8.25 14.33 32.75
CA ASP A 140 -8.77 15.66 33.06
C ASP A 140 -8.41 16.10 34.49
N ALA A 141 -8.70 17.36 34.81
CA ALA A 141 -8.39 17.94 36.12
C ALA A 141 -9.16 17.27 37.28
N ALA A 142 -10.26 16.56 36.99
CA ALA A 142 -11.03 15.79 37.96
C ALA A 142 -10.49 14.35 38.14
N GLY A 143 -9.41 13.99 37.44
CA GLY A 143 -8.79 12.68 37.50
C GLY A 143 -9.41 11.64 36.56
N ALA A 144 -10.40 12.00 35.74
CA ALA A 144 -11.04 11.07 34.81
C ALA A 144 -10.26 10.97 33.48
N TYR A 145 -10.15 9.76 32.94
CA TYR A 145 -9.53 9.48 31.65
C TYR A 145 -10.54 9.65 30.52
N ARG A 146 -10.21 10.48 29.53
CA ARG A 146 -10.98 10.65 28.30
C ARG A 146 -10.10 10.39 27.10
N TRP A 147 -10.63 9.65 26.13
CA TRP A 147 -10.02 9.58 24.81
C TRP A 147 -10.59 10.66 23.90
N ARG A 148 -9.79 11.13 22.94
CA ARG A 148 -10.23 12.02 21.87
C ARG A 148 -9.71 11.48 20.55
N LEU A 149 -10.57 11.45 19.54
CA LEU A 149 -10.14 11.28 18.16
C LEU A 149 -9.85 12.66 17.60
N ARG A 150 -8.60 12.89 17.23
CA ARG A 150 -8.14 14.13 16.62
C ARG A 150 -7.94 13.92 15.14
N ALA A 151 -8.68 14.66 14.32
CA ALA A 151 -8.40 14.74 12.89
C ALA A 151 -7.01 15.34 12.67
N ALA A 152 -6.37 15.12 11.52
CA ALA A 152 -5.06 15.74 11.27
C ALA A 152 -5.13 17.26 11.13
N SER A 153 -6.32 17.83 10.91
CA SER A 153 -6.58 19.28 11.04
C SER A 153 -6.35 19.80 12.46
N GLY A 154 -6.24 18.91 13.47
CA GLY A 154 -6.12 19.24 14.88
C GLY A 154 -7.47 19.36 15.60
N GLU A 155 -8.58 19.31 14.86
CA GLU A 155 -9.94 19.32 15.40
C GLU A 155 -10.29 18.00 16.10
N ILE A 156 -11.05 18.10 17.18
CA ILE A 156 -11.57 16.94 17.91
C ILE A 156 -12.87 16.52 17.23
N VAL A 157 -12.84 15.37 16.56
CA VAL A 157 -13.99 14.81 15.84
C VAL A 157 -14.83 13.85 16.69
N ALA A 158 -14.25 13.24 17.71
CA ALA A 158 -14.97 12.46 18.70
C ALA A 158 -14.28 12.52 20.06
N THR A 159 -15.06 12.41 21.13
CA THR A 159 -14.56 12.31 22.50
C THR A 159 -15.23 11.14 23.20
N GLY A 160 -14.46 10.42 24.01
CA GLY A 160 -14.96 9.43 24.93
C GLY A 160 -15.56 10.05 26.18
N GLU A 161 -16.46 9.31 26.80
CA GLU A 161 -16.93 9.60 28.16
C GLU A 161 -15.76 9.50 29.16
N GLY A 162 -15.86 10.24 30.26
CA GLY A 162 -14.86 10.21 31.32
C GLY A 162 -14.91 8.89 32.09
N ALA A 163 -13.81 8.14 32.06
CA ALA A 163 -13.67 6.90 32.82
C ALA A 163 -12.80 7.10 34.07
N SER A 164 -13.11 6.36 35.13
CA SER A 164 -12.35 6.41 36.40
C SER A 164 -10.96 5.81 36.28
N THR A 165 -10.76 4.88 35.33
CA THR A 165 -9.49 4.21 35.10
C THR A 165 -9.03 4.29 33.64
N ARG A 166 -7.70 4.25 33.44
CA ARG A 166 -7.10 4.23 32.09
C ARG A 166 -7.51 2.99 31.28
N VAL A 167 -7.74 1.86 31.96
CA VAL A 167 -8.13 0.60 31.33
C VAL A 167 -9.56 0.68 30.78
N GLU A 168 -10.49 1.28 31.51
CA GLU A 168 -11.86 1.51 31.03
C GLU A 168 -11.87 2.48 29.84
N ALA A 169 -11.07 3.55 29.88
CA ALA A 169 -10.94 4.47 28.76
C ALA A 169 -10.38 3.79 27.50
N LEU A 170 -9.42 2.86 27.65
CA LEU A 170 -8.89 2.06 26.53
C LEU A 170 -9.97 1.12 25.94
N ARG A 171 -10.76 0.45 26.80
CA ARG A 171 -11.85 -0.42 26.34
C ARG A 171 -12.92 0.35 25.57
N SER A 172 -13.31 1.52 26.07
CA SER A 172 -14.25 2.44 25.38
C SER A 172 -13.67 2.94 24.05
N LEU A 173 -12.38 3.28 24.00
CA LEU A 173 -11.70 3.67 22.77
C LEU A 173 -11.72 2.55 21.72
N GLU A 174 -11.47 1.31 22.12
CA GLU A 174 -11.52 0.17 21.19
C GLU A 174 -12.92 -0.05 20.61
N GLN A 175 -13.97 0.13 21.42
CA GLN A 175 -15.36 0.08 20.93
C GLN A 175 -15.62 1.21 19.92
N ALA A 176 -15.22 2.43 20.24
CA ALA A 176 -15.36 3.57 19.34
C ALA A 176 -14.57 3.38 18.03
N ARG A 177 -13.36 2.81 18.09
CA ARG A 177 -12.57 2.50 16.90
C ARG A 177 -13.29 1.51 15.97
N ARG A 178 -13.97 0.51 16.53
CA ARG A 178 -14.77 -0.46 15.75
C ARG A 178 -16.01 0.20 15.16
N ALA A 179 -16.76 0.96 15.96
CA ALA A 179 -17.98 1.64 15.52
C ALA A 179 -17.71 2.71 14.45
N LEU A 180 -16.62 3.46 14.58
CA LEU A 180 -16.23 4.51 13.63
C LEU A 180 -15.50 3.96 12.39
N GLY A 181 -15.01 2.71 12.44
CA GLY A 181 -14.27 2.06 11.34
C GLY A 181 -15.06 1.02 10.55
N GLY A 182 -16.27 0.68 10.99
CA GLY A 182 -17.16 -0.23 10.31
C GLY A 182 -18.60 0.23 10.50
N GLY A 183 -19.20 0.77 9.44
CA GLY A 183 -20.60 1.17 9.43
C GLY A 183 -21.54 -0.03 9.51
N THR A 184 -21.72 -0.58 10.71
CA THR A 184 -22.96 -1.19 11.18
C THR A 184 -22.99 -1.04 12.70
N ALA A 185 -23.74 -0.04 13.17
CA ALA A 185 -24.26 -0.07 14.52
C ALA A 185 -25.11 -1.34 14.62
N VAL A 186 -24.62 -2.35 15.32
CA VAL A 186 -25.48 -3.42 15.81
C VAL A 186 -26.10 -2.85 17.07
N ASP A 187 -27.36 -2.42 16.95
CA ASP A 187 -28.24 -2.19 18.10
C ASP A 187 -28.36 -3.52 18.87
N GLU A 188 -27.96 -3.53 20.14
CA GLU A 188 -28.66 -4.17 21.27
C GLU A 188 -28.03 -3.78 22.62
#